data_AF-A0A8T4T2M3-F1
#
_entry.id   AF-A0A8T4T2M3-F1
#
_cell.length_a   1.000
_cell.length_b   1.000
_cell.length_c   1.000
_cell.angle_alpha   90.00
_cell.angle_beta   90.00
_cell.angle_gamma   90.00
#
_symmetry.space_group_name_H-M   'P 1'
#
loop_
_entity.id
_entity.type
_entity.pdbx_description
1 polymer ?
#
loop_
_entity_poly.entity_id
_entity_poly.type
_entity_poly.pdbx_seq_one_letter_code
_entity_poly.pdbx_strand_id
1 'polypeptide(L)' 'MVKKQEQVQQGTEKQSFSSKKKIKAVLSRERVLTDDKGEARSLYDQSRFGEPQEGKQVYSLVEACYLVEKKKIL' A
#
# COMPACT_ATOMS: atom_id res chain seq x y z
N MET A 1 -33.10 -18.26 29.12
CA MET A 1 -32.79 -16.98 29.81
C MET A 1 -31.58 -17.27 30.69
N VAL A 2 -30.39 -16.67 30.60
CA VAL A 2 -29.99 -15.26 30.43
C VAL A 2 -28.53 -15.29 29.88
N LYS A 3 -28.31 -14.76 28.67
CA LYS A 3 -27.48 -13.59 28.28
C LYS A 3 -25.97 -13.61 28.62
N LYS A 4 -25.20 -13.30 27.56
CA LYS A 4 -23.92 -12.53 27.52
C LYS A 4 -22.71 -13.31 28.09
N GLN A 5 -21.54 -13.34 27.45
CA GLN A 5 -20.79 -12.15 27.03
C GLN A 5 -19.90 -12.41 25.80
N GLU A 6 -20.01 -11.48 24.85
CA GLU A 6 -19.02 -11.20 23.82
C GLU A 6 -17.67 -10.88 24.47
N GLN A 7 -16.61 -11.56 24.02
CA GLN A 7 -15.24 -11.08 24.21
C GLN A 7 -14.70 -10.66 22.86
N VAL A 8 -14.71 -9.34 22.67
CA VAL A 8 -14.06 -8.62 21.58
C VAL A 8 -12.56 -8.88 21.69
N GLN A 9 -12.04 -9.74 20.82
CA GLN A 9 -10.60 -9.91 20.67
C GLN A 9 -10.05 -8.70 19.93
N GLN A 10 -9.44 -7.81 20.71
CA GLN A 10 -8.57 -6.74 20.22
C GLN A 10 -7.37 -7.39 19.52
N GLY A 11 -7.42 -7.46 18.19
CA GLY A 11 -6.31 -7.83 17.34
C GLY A 11 -5.23 -6.76 17.40
N THR A 12 -4.18 -7.04 18.15
CA THR A 12 -2.93 -6.28 18.17
C THR A 12 -2.19 -6.53 16.85
N GLU A 13 -2.38 -5.64 15.87
CA GLU A 13 -1.52 -5.63 14.67
C GLU A 13 -0.13 -5.11 15.05
N LYS A 14 0.71 -6.00 15.56
CA LYS A 14 2.17 -5.83 15.55
C LYS A 14 2.61 -5.79 14.09
N GLN A 15 2.69 -4.60 13.52
CA GLN A 15 3.34 -4.40 12.22
C GLN A 15 4.83 -4.72 12.37
N SER A 16 5.18 -5.96 12.05
CA SER A 16 6.56 -6.33 11.78
C SER A 16 7.05 -5.46 10.63
N PHE A 17 8.02 -4.59 10.90
CA PHE A 17 8.78 -3.90 9.86
C PHE A 17 9.68 -4.94 9.19
N SER A 18 9.07 -5.84 8.41
CA SER A 18 9.75 -6.61 7.40
C SER A 18 10.45 -5.61 6.49
N SER A 19 11.73 -5.82 6.24
CA SER A 19 12.58 -5.08 5.31
C SER A 19 12.13 -5.27 3.86
N LYS A 20 10.86 -4.97 3.57
CA LYS A 20 10.29 -5.02 2.23
C LYS A 20 11.00 -3.98 1.38
N LYS A 21 11.31 -4.38 0.15
CA LYS A 21 12.01 -3.55 -0.82
C LYS A 21 11.12 -2.35 -1.13
N LYS A 22 11.65 -1.13 -0.97
CA LYS A 22 10.87 0.08 -1.30
C LYS A 22 10.68 0.19 -2.82
N ILE A 23 9.49 0.64 -3.22
CA ILE A 23 9.15 0.93 -4.62
C ILE A 23 9.82 2.26 -4.97
N LYS A 24 10.69 2.26 -6.00
CA LYS A 24 11.24 3.50 -6.56
C LYS A 24 10.25 4.06 -7.56
N ALA A 25 9.83 5.30 -7.38
CA ALA A 25 8.87 5.92 -8.29
C ALA A 25 9.33 7.31 -8.76
N VAL A 26 8.76 7.78 -9.86
CA VAL A 26 9.04 9.10 -10.44
C VAL A 26 7.78 9.94 -10.38
N LEU A 27 7.88 11.14 -9.80
CA LEU A 27 6.84 12.16 -9.89
C LEU A 27 6.87 12.79 -11.29
N SER A 28 5.76 12.69 -12.01
CA SER A 28 5.56 13.32 -13.32
C SER A 28 4.23 14.08 -13.32
N ARG A 29 4.31 15.42 -13.35
CA ARG A 29 3.15 16.32 -13.18
C ARG A 29 2.41 16.01 -11.87
N GLU A 30 1.15 15.60 -11.95
CA GLU A 30 0.29 15.26 -10.81
C GLU A 30 0.20 13.75 -10.51
N ARG A 31 1.03 12.93 -11.18
CA ARG A 31 1.03 11.47 -11.05
C ARG A 31 2.39 10.96 -10.61
N VAL A 32 2.39 9.84 -9.90
CA VAL A 32 3.62 9.13 -9.51
C VAL A 32 3.65 7.79 -10.22
N LEU A 33 4.74 7.49 -10.92
CA LEU A 33 4.84 6.33 -11.80
C LEU A 33 5.97 5.41 -11.37
N THR A 34 5.73 4.11 -11.47
CA THR A 34 6.74 3.05 -11.34
C THR A 34 6.48 1.96 -12.38
N ASP A 35 7.45 1.09 -12.62
CA ASP A 35 7.22 -0.11 -13.42
C ASP A 35 6.19 -1.03 -12.75
N ASP A 36 5.27 -1.61 -13.54
CA ASP A 36 4.29 -2.59 -13.07
C ASP A 36 4.92 -3.97 -12.86
N LYS A 37 5.74 -4.10 -11.81
CA LYS A 37 6.41 -5.35 -11.45
C LYS A 37 6.77 -5.39 -9.96
N GLY A 38 7.04 -6.60 -9.47
CA GLY A 38 7.52 -6.83 -8.11
C GLY A 38 6.59 -6.20 -7.06
N GLU A 39 7.16 -5.43 -6.14
CA GLU A 39 6.43 -4.82 -5.02
C GLU A 39 5.31 -3.87 -5.46
N ALA A 40 5.46 -3.15 -6.59
CA ALA A 40 4.41 -2.26 -7.09
C ALA A 40 3.17 -3.05 -7.52
N ARG A 41 3.39 -4.18 -8.22
CA ARG A 41 2.32 -5.09 -8.62
C ARG A 41 1.68 -5.76 -7.40
N SER A 42 2.50 -6.25 -6.46
CA SER A 42 2.00 -6.86 -5.24
C SER A 42 1.16 -5.88 -4.39
N LEU A 43 1.55 -4.60 -4.36
CA LEU A 43 0.81 -3.57 -3.65
C LEU A 43 -0.57 -3.31 -4.29
N TYR A 44 -0.64 -3.31 -5.62
CA TYR A 44 -1.91 -3.26 -6.35
C TYR A 44 -2.78 -4.50 -6.07
N ASP A 45 -2.21 -5.70 -6.15
CA ASP A 45 -2.95 -6.95 -5.97
C ASP A 45 -3.51 -7.09 -4.54
N GLN A 46 -2.79 -6.61 -3.52
CA GLN A 46 -3.18 -6.73 -2.11
C GLN A 46 -4.14 -5.65 -1.63
N SER A 47 -4.01 -4.41 -2.12
CA SER A 47 -4.71 -3.27 -1.53
C SER A 47 -5.22 -2.26 -2.56
N ARG A 48 -5.07 -2.55 -3.86
CA ARG A 48 -5.55 -1.71 -4.98
C ARG A 48 -5.02 -0.28 -4.94
N PHE A 49 -3.79 -0.08 -4.47
CA PHE A 49 -3.12 1.20 -4.63
C PHE A 49 -2.59 1.36 -6.05
N GLY A 50 -2.89 2.51 -6.65
CA GLY A 50 -2.51 2.84 -8.01
C GLY A 50 -3.32 2.10 -9.08
N GLU A 51 -3.03 2.44 -10.32
CA GLU A 51 -3.69 1.89 -11.51
C GLU A 51 -2.64 1.39 -12.51
N PRO A 52 -2.76 0.13 -12.99
CA PRO A 52 -1.91 -0.38 -14.05
C PRO A 52 -2.27 0.30 -15.37
N GLN A 53 -1.31 1.03 -15.95
CA GLN A 53 -1.44 1.68 -17.24
C GLN A 53 -0.16 1.51 -18.05
N GLU A 54 -0.26 0.93 -19.25
CA GLU A 54 0.87 0.82 -20.21
C GLU A 54 2.16 0.22 -19.60
N GLY A 55 2.04 -0.80 -18.74
CA GLY A 55 3.17 -1.45 -18.08
C GLY A 55 3.79 -0.63 -16.93
N LYS A 56 3.13 0.44 -16.52
CA LYS A 56 3.43 1.22 -15.31
C LYS A 56 2.32 1.04 -14.28
N GLN A 57 2.67 1.24 -13.02
CA GLN A 57 1.70 1.56 -11.98
C GLN A 57 1.68 3.07 -11.79
N VAL A 58 0.50 3.65 -11.90
CA VAL A 58 0.26 5.09 -11.79
C VAL A 58 -0.50 5.36 -10.51
N TYR A 59 0.08 6.14 -9.62
CA TYR A 59 -0.56 6.58 -8.38
C TYR A 59 -1.02 8.03 -8.54
N SER A 60 -2.16 8.34 -7.92
CA SER A 60 -2.47 9.74 -7.61
C SER A 60 -1.43 10.32 -6.64
N LEU A 61 -1.28 11.64 -6.64
CA LEU A 61 -0.37 12.29 -5.70
C LEU A 61 -0.71 11.97 -4.23
N VAL A 62 -1.99 11.91 -3.89
CA VAL A 62 -2.47 11.62 -2.52
C VAL A 62 -2.10 10.21 -2.09
N GLU A 63 -2.31 9.21 -2.95
CA GLU A 63 -1.88 7.83 -2.67
C GLU A 63 -0.37 7.74 -2.50
N ALA A 64 0.40 8.40 -3.38
CA ALA A 64 1.84 8.38 -3.31
C ALA A 64 2.36 9.00 -1.99
N CYS A 65 1.80 10.13 -1.56
CA CYS A 65 2.12 10.74 -0.27
C CYS A 65 1.85 9.78 0.91
N TYR A 66 0.68 9.13 0.91
CA TYR A 66 0.36 8.12 1.92
C TYR A 66 1.38 6.97 1.92
N LEU A 67 1.75 6.47 0.75
CA LEU A 67 2.69 5.35 0.63
C LEU A 67 4.13 5.73 1.00
N VAL A 68 4.54 6.98 0.77
CA VAL A 68 5.81 7.54 1.27
C VAL A 68 5.79 7.60 2.80
N GLU A 69 4.71 8.09 3.41
CA GLU A 69 4.55 8.13 4.87
C GLU A 69 4.61 6.71 5.48
N LYS A 70 4.00 5.73 4.82
CA LYS A 70 4.10 4.31 5.18
C LYS A 70 5.42 3.64 4.81
N LYS A 71 6.40 4.41 4.31
CA LYS A 71 7.74 3.95 3.90
C LYS A 71 7.73 2.85 2.83
N LYS A 72 6.67 2.78 2.02
CA LYS A 72 6.52 1.82 0.91
C LYS A 72 7.10 2.35 -0.40
N ILE A 73 7.01 3.66 -0.65
CA ILE A 73 7.60 4.35 -1.81
C ILE A 73 8.85 5.14 -1.36
N LEU A 74 9.84 5.23 -2.27
CA LEU A 74 11.01 6.12 -2.20
C LEU A 74 11.11 6.94 -3.48
#